data_AF-A0A8C6M530-F1
#
_entry.id   AF-A0A8C6M530-F1
#
_cell.length_a   1.000
_cell.length_b   1.000
_cell.length_c   1.000
_cell.angle_alpha   90.00
_cell.angle_beta   90.00
_cell.angle_gamma   90.00
#
_symmetry.space_group_name_H-M   'P 1'
#
loop_
_entity.id
_entity.type
_entity.pdbx_description
1 polymer ?
#
loop_
_entity_poly.entity_id
_entity_poly.type
_entity_poly.pdbx_seq_one_letter_code
_entity_poly.pdbx_strand_id
1 'polypeptide(L)' 'VLQVCSEETMEEILQRYLCYNSHARSYTWKFDGAILDMSATLMENGVPDDDQELDQLGLDRDTFIPAVLLHFNDDLTEG' A
#
# COMPACT_ATOMS: atom_id res chain seq x y z
N VAL A 1 3.56 10.45 -0.69
CA VAL A 1 2.36 9.78 -1.22
C VAL A 1 2.72 9.20 -2.57
N LEU A 2 2.33 7.95 -2.86
CA LEU A 2 2.54 7.29 -4.14
C LEU A 2 1.16 7.10 -4.79
N GLN A 3 0.96 7.61 -6.00
CA GLN A 3 -0.28 7.39 -6.76
C GLN A 3 -0.18 6.07 -7.53
N VAL A 4 -1.15 5.19 -7.36
CA VAL A 4 -1.18 3.83 -7.93
C VAL A 4 -2.59 3.53 -8.42
N CYS A 5 -2.74 2.61 -9.37
CA CYS A 5 -4.04 2.11 -9.80
C CYS A 5 -4.53 1.02 -8.83
N SER A 6 -5.84 0.92 -8.65
CA SER A 6 -6.47 -0.09 -7.77
C SER A 6 -6.24 -1.54 -8.24
N GLU A 7 -5.98 -1.69 -9.55
CA GLU A 7 -5.75 -2.94 -10.25
C GLU A 7 -4.29 -3.42 -10.19
N GLU A 8 -3.37 -2.59 -9.67
CA GLU A 8 -1.98 -3.00 -9.45
C GLU A 8 -1.91 -3.98 -8.27
N THR A 9 -1.10 -5.03 -8.44
CA THR A 9 -0.70 -5.91 -7.35
C THR A 9 0.21 -5.18 -6.37
N MET A 10 0.22 -5.64 -5.12
CA MET A 10 1.14 -5.11 -4.11
C MET A 10 2.62 -5.27 -4.52
N GLU A 11 2.97 -6.30 -5.29
CA GLU A 11 4.31 -6.49 -5.85
C GLU A 11 4.68 -5.39 -6.87
N GLU A 12 3.78 -5.02 -7.78
CA GLU A 12 4.00 -3.93 -8.73
C GLU A 12 4.19 -2.59 -8.01
N ILE A 13 3.38 -2.34 -6.97
CA ILE A 13 3.51 -1.18 -6.10
C ILE A 13 4.85 -1.17 -5.37
N LEU A 14 5.29 -2.32 -4.85
CA LEU A 14 6.60 -2.49 -4.23
C LEU A 14 7.72 -2.14 -5.21
N GLN A 15 7.70 -2.64 -6.44
CA GLN A 15 8.74 -2.33 -7.43
C GLN A 15 8.89 -0.83 -7.66
N ARG A 16 7.78 -0.09 -7.68
CA ARG A 16 7.78 1.37 -7.79
C ARG A 16 8.27 2.06 -6.52
N TYR A 17 8.00 1.48 -5.35
CA TYR A 17 8.42 2.00 -4.05
C TYR A 17 9.91 1.79 -3.75
N LEU A 18 10.57 0.81 -4.37
CA LEU A 18 11.99 0.49 -4.14
C LEU A 18 12.95 1.64 -4.44
N CYS A 19 12.55 2.62 -5.27
CA CYS A 19 13.37 3.82 -5.50
C CYS A 19 13.48 4.73 -4.26
N TYR A 20 12.55 4.62 -3.32
CA TYR A 20 12.56 5.35 -2.05
C TYR A 20 13.19 4.54 -0.92
N ASN A 21 13.00 3.22 -0.91
CA ASN A 21 13.61 2.30 0.04
C ASN A 21 13.95 0.97 -0.65
N SER A 22 15.23 0.78 -0.97
CA SER A 22 15.74 -0.44 -1.61
C SER A 22 15.56 -1.70 -0.78
N HIS A 23 15.38 -1.57 0.53
CA HIS A 23 15.17 -2.67 1.46
C HIS A 23 13.69 -3.00 1.69
N ALA A 24 12.74 -2.29 1.06
CA ALA A 24 11.31 -2.47 1.33
C ALA A 24 10.78 -3.88 1.03
N ARG A 25 11.53 -4.70 0.28
CA ARG A 25 11.25 -6.14 0.08
C ARG A 25 11.29 -6.97 1.37
N SER A 26 12.13 -6.59 2.34
CA SER A 26 12.23 -7.33 3.61
C SER A 26 11.17 -6.90 4.63
N TYR A 27 10.38 -5.86 4.34
CA TYR A 27 9.41 -5.29 5.27
C TYR A 27 8.08 -6.03 5.15
N THR A 28 7.33 -6.09 6.24
CA THR A 28 5.95 -6.57 6.20
C THR A 28 5.00 -5.41 5.95
N TRP A 29 4.26 -5.48 4.85
CA TRP A 29 3.28 -4.48 4.44
C TRP A 29 1.93 -4.77 5.08
N LYS A 30 1.30 -3.75 5.64
CA LYS A 30 0.03 -3.89 6.37
C LYS A 30 -0.96 -2.78 6.04
N PHE A 31 -2.23 -3.14 6.01
CA PHE A 31 -3.35 -2.21 5.96
C PHE A 31 -4.36 -2.59 7.04
N ASP A 32 -4.84 -1.60 7.79
CA ASP A 32 -5.78 -1.79 8.92
C ASP A 32 -5.40 -2.95 9.87
N GLY A 33 -4.10 -3.11 10.14
CA GLY A 33 -3.56 -4.18 10.99
C GLY A 33 -3.42 -5.55 10.34
N ALA A 34 -4.02 -5.79 9.17
CA ALA A 34 -3.87 -7.02 8.38
C ALA A 34 -2.60 -7.00 7.53
N ILE A 35 -1.99 -8.18 7.31
CA ILE A 35 -0.85 -8.34 6.40
C ILE A 35 -1.38 -8.41 4.98
N LEU A 36 -0.76 -7.65 4.07
CA LEU A 36 -1.14 -7.64 2.65
C LEU A 36 -0.49 -8.81 1.91
N ASP A 37 -1.25 -9.45 1.03
CA ASP A 37 -0.77 -10.41 0.06
C ASP A 37 -0.11 -9.68 -1.11
N MET A 38 1.18 -9.93 -1.30
CA MET A 38 1.98 -9.29 -2.36
C MET A 38 1.52 -9.64 -3.77
N SER A 39 0.87 -10.79 -3.95
CA SER A 39 0.38 -11.27 -5.24
C SER A 39 -1.01 -10.76 -5.60
N ALA A 40 -1.73 -10.18 -4.63
CA ALA A 40 -3.07 -9.66 -4.79
C ALA A 40 -3.06 -8.14 -5.04
N THR A 41 -4.13 -7.66 -5.67
CA THR A 41 -4.39 -6.23 -5.90
C THR A 41 -4.71 -5.47 -4.60
N LEU A 42 -4.71 -4.14 -4.64
CA LEU A 42 -5.15 -3.32 -3.50
C LEU A 42 -6.59 -3.66 -3.09
N MET A 43 -7.48 -3.79 -4.07
CA MET A 43 -8.88 -4.11 -3.84
C MET A 43 -9.05 -5.48 -3.16
N GLU A 44 -8.35 -6.51 -3.64
CA GLU A 44 -8.39 -7.85 -3.05
C GLU A 44 -7.79 -7.89 -1.64
N ASN A 45 -6.84 -7.02 -1.36
CA ASN A 45 -6.26 -6.80 -0.04
C ASN A 45 -7.13 -5.97 0.90
N GLY A 46 -8.33 -5.56 0.47
CA GLY A 46 -9.25 -4.77 1.27
C GLY A 46 -8.89 -3.30 1.37
N VAL A 47 -8.11 -2.77 0.42
CA VAL A 47 -7.85 -1.33 0.22
C VAL A 47 -8.72 -0.86 -0.95
N PRO A 48 -9.98 -0.47 -0.70
CA PRO A 48 -10.88 -0.03 -1.76
C PRO A 48 -10.50 1.36 -2.30
N ASP A 49 -10.93 1.64 -3.52
CA ASP A 49 -10.96 2.99 -4.08
C ASP A 49 -12.29 3.65 -3.69
N ASP A 50 -12.23 4.53 -2.68
CA ASP A 50 -13.40 5.19 -2.09
C ASP A 50 -13.68 6.57 -2.72
N ASP A 51 -12.99 6.94 -3.80
CA ASP A 51 -13.09 8.26 -4.44
C ASP A 51 -14.55 8.65 -4.77
N GLN A 52 -15.32 7.68 -5.27
CA GLN A 52 -16.72 7.89 -5.63
C GLN A 52 -17.61 8.14 -4.39
N GLU A 53 -17.32 7.50 -3.25
CA GLU A 53 -18.06 7.71 -2.01
C GLU A 53 -17.69 9.06 -1.38
N LEU A 54 -16.40 9.39 -1.35
CA LEU A 54 -15.91 10.68 -0.87
C LEU A 54 -16.54 11.84 -1.65
N ASP A 55 -16.64 11.72 -2.97
CA ASP A 55 -17.33 12.71 -3.82
C ASP A 55 -18.80 12.90 -3.44
N GLN A 56 -19.53 11.81 -3.24
CA GLN A 56 -20.95 11.86 -2.88
C GLN A 56 -21.18 12.51 -1.52
N LEU A 57 -20.24 12.30 -0.59
CA LEU A 57 -20.26 12.89 0.74
C LEU A 57 -19.69 14.33 0.76
N GLY A 58 -19.11 14.81 -0.35
CA GLY A 58 -18.46 16.12 -0.44
C GLY A 58 -17.19 16.22 0.40
N LEU A 59 -16.51 15.10 0.61
CA LEU A 59 -15.27 15.00 1.38
C LEU A 59 -14.05 15.21 0.47
N ASP A 60 -13.01 15.83 1.02
CA ASP A 60 -11.75 16.06 0.31
C ASP A 60 -10.93 14.78 0.20
N ARG A 61 -10.69 14.30 -1.03
CA ARG A 61 -9.96 13.06 -1.31
C ARG A 61 -8.52 13.09 -0.81
N ASP A 62 -7.89 14.25 -0.80
CA ASP A 62 -6.52 14.40 -0.29
C ASP A 62 -6.44 14.23 1.24
N THR A 63 -7.58 14.32 1.93
CA THR A 63 -7.68 14.09 3.38
C THR A 63 -7.86 12.61 3.73
N PHE A 64 -8.45 11.80 2.84
CA PHE A 64 -8.83 10.41 3.11
C PHE A 64 -7.99 9.40 2.30
N ILE A 65 -6.68 9.61 2.26
CA ILE A 65 -5.75 8.72 1.56
C ILE A 65 -5.50 7.45 2.41
N PRO A 66 -5.71 6.23 1.86
CA PRO A 66 -5.38 5.00 2.56
C PRO A 66 -3.91 4.92 2.98
N ALA A 67 -3.64 4.50 4.22
CA ALA A 67 -2.29 4.39 4.76
C ALA A 67 -1.86 2.91 4.83
N VAL A 68 -0.84 2.56 4.05
CA VAL A 68 -0.17 1.25 4.13
C VAL A 68 1.07 1.39 5.01
N LEU A 69 1.16 0.57 6.05
CA LEU A 69 2.24 0.58 7.02
C LEU A 69 3.31 -0.44 6.62
N LEU A 70 4.57 0.00 6.65
CA LEU A 70 5.73 -0.86 6.43
C LEU A 70 6.39 -1.16 7.78
N HIS A 71 6.27 -2.41 8.21
CA HIS A 71 6.91 -2.89 9.43
C HIS A 71 8.29 -3.45 9.08
N PHE A 72 9.33 -2.84 9.64
CA PHE A 72 10.68 -3.41 9.57
C PHE A 72 10.68 -4.77 10.24
N ASN A 73 11.15 -5.78 9.52
CA ASN A 73 11.48 -7.07 10.11
C ASN A 73 12.95 -7.00 10.54
N ASP A 74 13.26 -7.38 11.77
CA ASP A 74 14.64 -7.57 12.21
C ASP A 74 15.14 -8.92 11.65
N ASP A 75 15.16 -9.01 10.32
CA ASP A 75 15.85 -10.07 9.62
C ASP A 75 17.30 -9.63 9.47
N LEU A 76 18.23 -10.38 10.06
CA LEU A 76 19.68 -10.19 9.86
C LEU A 76 20.03 -10.49 8.39
N THR A 77 19.67 -9.60 7.48
CA THR A 77 20.20 -9.56 6.12
C THR A 77 21.29 -8.50 6.09
N GLU A 78 22.53 -8.92 6.37
CA GLU A 78 23.71 -8.15 5.99
C GLU A 78 23.68 -7.92 4.47
N GLY A 79 23.92 -6.68 4.05
CA GLY A 79 23.85 -6.23 2.66
C GLY A 79 24.91 -6.80 1.73
#